data_AF-A0A7S1G495-F1
#
_entry.id   AF-A0A7S1G495-F1
#
_cell.length_a   1.000
_cell.length_b   1.000
_cell.length_c   1.000
_cell.angle_alpha   90.00
_cell.angle_beta   90.00
_cell.angle_gamma   90.00
#
_symmetry.space_group_name_H-M   'P 1'
#
loop_
_entity.id
_entity.type
_entity.pdbx_description
1 polymer ?
#
loop_
_entity_poly.entity_id
_entity_poly.type
_entity_poly.pdbx_seq_one_letter_code
_entity_poly.pdbx_strand_id
1 'polypeptide(L)'
;DSFALLVDKYPILSAAVRGDQVIKDFDAFTGILTEVYETVLPDESGENADYIPALAKCDPNKFGISVCSVSGQQLDVGDTDVRFGVQSMTKVVNYCLAQAQFGEAKVHEHVGYEPSGRLFNEICLN
;
A
#
# COMPACT_ATOMS: atom_id res chain seq x y z
N ASP A 1 28.64 14.81 24.37
CA ASP A 1 28.76 14.02 23.14
C ASP A 1 27.56 14.31 22.25
N SER A 2 27.76 14.72 21.01
CA SER A 2 26.72 15.31 20.14
C SER A 2 25.75 14.27 19.59
N PHE A 3 26.16 13.01 19.49
CA PHE A 3 25.34 11.90 19.01
C PHE A 3 24.21 11.55 19.99
N ALA A 4 24.53 11.38 21.27
CA ALA A 4 23.54 11.06 22.29
C ALA A 4 22.42 12.11 22.38
N LEU A 5 22.79 13.39 22.28
CA LEU A 5 21.83 14.50 22.24
C LEU A 5 20.87 14.43 21.04
N LEU A 6 21.34 13.98 19.88
CA LEU A 6 20.48 13.80 18.70
C LEU A 6 19.53 12.61 18.86
N VAL A 7 20.03 11.49 19.38
CA VAL A 7 19.20 10.28 19.60
C VAL A 7 18.10 10.55 20.62
N ASP A 8 18.41 11.22 21.73
CA ASP A 8 17.43 11.54 22.77
C ASP A 8 16.41 12.58 22.31
N LYS A 9 16.81 13.50 21.43
CA LYS A 9 15.93 14.55 20.90
C LYS A 9 14.83 14.01 19.97
N TYR A 10 15.11 12.95 19.23
CA TYR A 10 14.21 12.44 18.20
C TYR A 10 13.74 11.01 18.52
N PRO A 11 12.47 10.81 18.93
CA PRO A 11 11.96 9.49 19.33
C PRO A 11 12.15 8.40 18.27
N ILE A 12 12.05 8.74 16.98
CA ILE A 12 12.27 7.80 15.88
C ILE A 12 13.72 7.31 15.81
N LEU A 13 14.69 8.18 16.09
CA LEU A 13 16.11 7.80 16.14
C LEU A 13 16.38 6.95 17.37
N SER A 14 15.81 7.30 18.52
CA SER A 14 15.88 6.45 19.72
C SER A 14 15.32 5.06 19.46
N ALA A 15 14.15 4.96 18.83
CA ALA A 15 13.52 3.67 18.52
C ALA A 15 14.36 2.84 17.53
N ALA A 16 14.92 3.48 16.50
CA ALA A 16 15.78 2.82 15.53
C ALA A 16 17.07 2.30 16.16
N VAL A 17 17.77 3.13 16.96
CA VAL A 17 19.04 2.76 17.60
C VAL A 17 18.87 1.66 18.64
N ARG A 18 17.73 1.64 19.35
CA ARG A 18 17.43 0.61 20.37
C ARG A 18 16.89 -0.69 19.78
N GLY A 19 16.57 -0.73 18.49
CA GLY A 19 15.89 -1.88 17.87
C GLY A 19 14.43 -2.01 18.34
N ASP A 20 13.80 -0.93 18.78
CA ASP A 20 12.40 -0.89 19.23
C ASP A 20 11.40 -0.80 18.06
N GLN A 21 11.88 -1.02 16.84
CA GLN A 21 11.05 -1.09 15.63
C GLN A 21 10.10 -2.30 15.67
N VAL A 22 9.01 -2.22 14.90
CA VAL A 22 7.95 -3.25 14.90
C VAL A 22 8.43 -4.56 14.26
N ILE A 23 9.25 -4.47 13.21
CA ILE A 23 9.92 -5.61 12.58
C ILE A 23 11.34 -5.66 13.13
N LYS A 24 11.64 -6.68 13.94
CA LYS A 24 12.94 -6.82 14.62
C LYS A 24 14.06 -7.17 13.67
N ASP A 25 13.83 -8.18 12.82
CA ASP A 25 14.78 -8.61 11.80
C ASP A 25 14.30 -8.11 10.44
N PHE A 26 14.59 -6.84 10.16
CA PHE A 26 14.16 -6.22 8.92
C PHE A 26 14.94 -6.77 7.71
N ASP A 27 16.20 -7.16 7.90
CA ASP A 27 17.01 -7.74 6.82
C ASP A 27 16.44 -9.09 6.38
N ALA A 28 16.10 -9.99 7.32
CA ALA A 28 15.44 -11.25 6.96
C ALA A 28 14.07 -11.03 6.30
N PHE A 29 13.28 -10.08 6.82
CA PHE A 29 11.97 -9.73 6.26
C PHE A 29 12.07 -9.21 4.82
N THR A 30 13.00 -8.28 4.57
CA THR A 30 13.21 -7.72 3.23
C THR A 30 13.83 -8.73 2.25
N GLY A 31 14.64 -9.67 2.76
CA GLY A 31 15.12 -10.82 1.99
C GLY A 31 13.98 -11.67 1.43
N ILE A 32 12.97 -11.98 2.25
CA ILE A 32 11.77 -12.71 1.82
C ILE A 32 10.99 -11.93 0.75
N LEU A 33 10.82 -10.63 0.92
CA LEU A 33 10.11 -9.80 -0.06
C LEU A 33 10.86 -9.71 -1.39
N THR A 34 12.18 -9.68 -1.34
CA THR A 34 13.03 -9.74 -2.55
C THR A 34 12.88 -11.09 -3.24
N GLU A 35 12.87 -12.20 -2.51
CA GLU A 35 12.62 -13.54 -3.07
C GLU A 35 11.23 -13.64 -3.71
N VAL A 36 10.20 -13.06 -3.08
CA VAL A 36 8.85 -12.98 -3.66
C VAL A 36 8.85 -12.18 -4.96
N TYR A 37 9.52 -11.01 -4.98
CA TYR A 37 9.67 -10.22 -6.18
C TYR A 37 10.33 -11.04 -7.31
N GLU A 38 11.47 -11.68 -7.04
CA GLU A 38 12.19 -12.50 -8.02
C GLU A 38 11.39 -13.72 -8.50
N THR A 39 10.57 -14.31 -7.64
CA THR A 39 9.72 -15.45 -7.97
C THR A 39 8.58 -15.06 -8.91
N VAL A 40 8.00 -13.87 -8.72
CA VAL A 40 6.84 -13.39 -9.49
C VAL A 40 7.27 -12.66 -10.76
N LEU A 41 8.44 -12.02 -10.78
CA LEU A 41 8.94 -11.23 -11.91
C LEU A 41 8.87 -11.93 -13.29
N PRO A 42 9.12 -13.26 -13.43
CA PRO A 42 9.04 -13.94 -14.72
C PRO A 42 7.60 -14.18 -15.23
N ASP A 43 6.57 -13.94 -14.41
CA ASP A 43 5.17 -14.09 -14.84
C ASP A 43 4.75 -12.88 -15.69
N GLU A 44 4.79 -13.07 -17.00
CA GLU A 44 4.36 -12.10 -18.01
C GLU A 44 2.89 -12.29 -18.45
N SER A 45 2.08 -13.04 -17.68
CA SER A 45 0.68 -13.27 -18.01
C SER A 45 -0.22 -12.06 -17.72
N GLY A 46 -1.41 -12.04 -18.33
CA GLY A 46 -2.37 -10.96 -18.21
C GLY A 46 -2.28 -9.92 -19.32
N GLU A 47 -3.14 -8.91 -19.26
CA GLU A 47 -3.21 -7.82 -20.24
C GLU A 47 -3.51 -6.50 -19.55
N ASN A 48 -3.02 -5.40 -20.13
CA ASN A 48 -3.37 -4.06 -19.66
C ASN A 48 -4.87 -3.81 -19.78
N ALA A 49 -5.41 -3.02 -18.85
CA ALA A 49 -6.76 -2.48 -18.98
C ALA A 49 -6.84 -1.54 -20.20
N ASP A 50 -7.71 -1.87 -21.17
CA ASP A 50 -7.80 -1.19 -22.46
C ASP A 50 -8.95 -0.16 -22.56
N TYR A 51 -9.93 -0.23 -21.66
CA TYR A 51 -11.11 0.65 -21.63
C TYR A 51 -10.79 2.12 -21.30
N ILE A 52 -9.59 2.41 -20.76
CA ILE A 52 -9.07 3.78 -20.58
C ILE A 52 -7.77 3.91 -21.39
N PRO A 53 -7.68 4.82 -22.38
CA PRO A 53 -6.51 4.92 -23.27
C PRO A 53 -5.16 5.15 -22.57
N ALA A 54 -5.16 5.77 -21.39
CA ALA A 54 -3.96 5.98 -20.60
C ALA A 54 -3.43 4.68 -19.96
N LEU A 55 -4.33 3.77 -19.57
CA LEU A 55 -3.98 2.48 -18.97
C LEU A 55 -3.49 1.49 -20.03
N ALA A 56 -4.08 1.51 -21.22
CA ALA A 56 -3.65 0.68 -22.34
C ALA A 56 -2.19 0.92 -22.75
N LYS A 57 -1.69 2.14 -22.52
CA LYS A 57 -0.33 2.59 -22.88
C LYS A 57 0.72 2.34 -21.80
N CYS A 58 0.34 1.80 -20.64
CA CYS A 58 1.29 1.43 -19.61
C CYS A 58 2.24 0.34 -20.12
N ASP A 59 3.52 0.39 -19.74
CA ASP A 59 4.47 -0.67 -20.05
C ASP A 59 4.12 -1.91 -19.19
N PRO A 60 3.72 -3.05 -19.80
CA PRO A 60 3.29 -4.23 -19.06
C PRO A 60 4.43 -4.90 -18.28
N ASN A 61 5.69 -4.55 -18.57
CA ASN A 61 6.85 -5.10 -17.88
C ASN A 61 7.18 -4.35 -16.58
N LYS A 62 6.40 -3.32 -16.22
CA LYS A 62 6.60 -2.56 -14.99
C LYS A 62 6.05 -3.31 -13.79
N PHE A 63 6.95 -3.66 -12.88
CA PHE A 63 6.63 -4.36 -11.66
C PHE A 63 7.45 -3.82 -10.48
N GLY A 64 6.80 -3.61 -9.34
CA GLY A 64 7.45 -3.08 -8.15
C GLY A 64 6.70 -3.42 -6.87
N ILE A 65 7.46 -3.62 -5.80
CA ILE A 65 6.95 -3.86 -4.45
C ILE A 65 7.53 -2.77 -3.54
N SER A 66 6.66 -2.04 -2.85
CA SER A 66 7.04 -1.06 -1.84
C SER A 66 6.35 -1.41 -0.52
N VAL A 67 7.11 -1.38 0.58
CA VAL A 67 6.63 -1.69 1.93
C VAL A 67 7.04 -0.59 2.87
N CYS A 68 6.10 -0.17 3.73
CA CYS A 68 6.36 0.75 4.83
C CYS A 68 5.72 0.20 6.12
N SER A 69 6.53 -0.09 7.13
CA SER A 69 6.03 -0.55 8.43
C SER A 69 5.47 0.61 9.25
N VAL A 70 4.65 0.30 10.27
CA VAL A 70 4.11 1.33 11.19
C VAL A 70 5.19 2.04 12.01
N SER A 71 6.41 1.49 12.08
CA SER A 71 7.59 2.15 12.67
C SER A 71 8.44 2.88 11.64
N GLY A 72 8.00 2.97 10.38
CA GLY A 72 8.65 3.72 9.30
C GLY A 72 9.80 2.99 8.60
N GLN A 73 10.01 1.70 8.86
CA GLN A 73 10.99 0.91 8.11
C GLN A 73 10.46 0.69 6.70
N GLN A 74 11.31 0.88 5.68
CA GLN A 74 10.89 0.87 4.28
C GLN A 74 11.77 -0.04 3.43
N LEU A 75 11.15 -0.67 2.44
CA LEU A 75 11.80 -1.43 1.37
C LEU A 75 11.13 -1.09 0.06
N ASP A 76 11.93 -0.89 -0.98
CA ASP A 76 11.49 -0.76 -2.36
C ASP A 76 12.25 -1.74 -3.24
N VAL A 77 11.53 -2.51 -4.08
CA VAL A 77 12.09 -3.47 -5.03
C VAL A 77 11.42 -3.29 -6.39
N GLY A 78 12.20 -3.12 -7.46
CA GLY A 78 11.70 -2.94 -8.83
C GLY A 78 11.34 -1.48 -9.17
N ASP A 79 10.32 -1.29 -10.01
CA ASP A 79 9.90 0.01 -10.58
C ASP A 79 9.00 0.82 -9.61
N THR A 80 9.45 1.07 -8.38
CA THR A 80 8.62 1.71 -7.33
C THR A 80 8.40 3.22 -7.50
N ASP A 81 9.29 3.91 -8.21
CA ASP A 81 9.18 5.36 -8.47
C ASP A 81 8.26 5.71 -9.65
N VAL A 82 7.73 4.69 -10.35
CA VAL A 82 6.83 4.89 -11.49
C VAL A 82 5.45 5.33 -10.99
N ARG A 83 5.01 6.51 -11.43
CA ARG A 83 3.69 7.04 -11.08
C ARG A 83 2.59 6.43 -11.93
N PHE A 84 1.51 6.01 -11.29
CA PHE A 84 0.30 5.51 -11.95
C PHE A 84 -0.97 6.05 -11.25
N GLY A 85 -2.12 5.95 -11.92
CA GLY A 85 -3.39 6.36 -11.33
C GLY A 85 -3.81 5.40 -10.22
N VAL A 86 -4.28 5.93 -9.08
CA VAL A 86 -4.64 5.12 -7.90
C VAL A 86 -5.91 4.26 -8.12
N GLN A 87 -6.75 4.61 -9.10
CA GLN A 87 -7.98 3.86 -9.46
C GLN A 87 -8.86 3.52 -8.25
N SER A 88 -9.43 2.31 -8.22
CA SER A 88 -10.34 1.85 -7.17
C SER A 88 -9.74 1.85 -5.76
N MET A 89 -8.41 1.90 -5.60
CA MET A 89 -7.79 2.00 -4.27
C MET A 89 -8.19 3.29 -3.54
N THR A 90 -8.57 4.35 -4.28
CA THR A 90 -9.11 5.59 -3.69
C THR A 90 -10.38 5.39 -2.87
N LYS A 91 -11.17 4.33 -3.14
CA LYS A 91 -12.44 4.07 -2.45
C LYS A 91 -12.26 3.89 -0.95
N VAL A 92 -11.20 3.19 -0.54
CA VAL A 92 -10.89 2.94 0.88
C VAL A 92 -10.57 4.25 1.60
N VAL A 93 -9.71 5.07 0.99
CA VAL A 93 -9.33 6.38 1.56
C VAL A 93 -10.54 7.31 1.66
N ASN A 94 -11.36 7.39 0.61
CA ASN A 94 -12.56 8.21 0.60
C ASN A 94 -13.57 7.76 1.66
N TYR A 95 -13.71 6.45 1.88
CA TYR A 95 -14.57 5.90 2.93
C TYR A 95 -14.07 6.29 4.33
N CYS A 96 -12.77 6.17 4.61
CA CYS A 96 -12.19 6.62 5.87
C CYS A 96 -12.39 8.14 6.09
N LEU A 97 -12.22 8.95 5.04
CA LEU A 97 -12.45 10.40 5.11
C LEU A 97 -13.91 10.74 5.39
N ALA A 98 -14.85 10.07 4.71
CA ALA A 98 -16.27 10.27 4.93
C ALA A 98 -16.67 9.92 6.36
N GLN A 99 -16.16 8.80 6.90
CA GLN A 99 -16.39 8.42 8.30
C GLN A 99 -15.78 9.42 9.28
N ALA A 100 -14.56 9.88 9.05
CA ALA A 100 -13.92 10.88 9.89
C ALA A 100 -14.69 12.21 9.92
N GLN A 101 -15.34 12.58 8.81
CA GLN A 101 -16.07 13.83 8.67
C GLN A 101 -17.51 13.76 9.18
N PHE A 102 -18.22 12.65 8.93
CA PHE A 102 -19.67 12.54 9.16
C PHE A 102 -20.06 11.50 10.23
N GLY A 103 -19.10 10.68 10.66
CA GLY A 103 -19.35 9.55 11.54
C GLY A 103 -19.89 8.32 10.79
N GLU A 104 -19.63 7.15 11.35
CA GLU A 104 -20.01 5.85 10.78
C GLU A 104 -21.52 5.77 10.47
N ALA A 105 -22.37 6.07 11.48
CA ALA A 105 -23.81 5.95 11.35
C ALA A 105 -24.36 6.75 10.15
N LYS A 106 -23.84 7.97 9.93
CA LYS A 106 -24.30 8.82 8.83
C LYS A 106 -23.87 8.29 7.46
N VAL A 107 -22.64 7.79 7.36
CA VAL A 107 -22.12 7.19 6.11
C VAL A 107 -22.95 5.96 5.74
N HIS A 108 -23.30 5.14 6.72
CA HIS A 108 -24.04 3.89 6.49
C HIS A 108 -25.55 4.04 6.31
N GLU A 109 -26.10 5.25 6.44
CA GLU A 109 -27.40 5.56 5.84
C GLU A 109 -27.37 5.51 4.29
N HIS A 110 -26.17 5.60 3.69
CA HIS A 110 -25.99 5.70 2.25
C HIS A 110 -25.27 4.51 1.60
N VAL A 111 -24.44 3.77 2.37
CA VAL A 111 -23.69 2.61 1.86
C VAL A 111 -23.77 1.43 2.82
N GLY A 112 -23.88 0.21 2.28
CA GLY A 112 -23.92 -1.02 3.07
C GLY A 112 -22.59 -1.38 3.73
N TYR A 113 -22.66 -2.31 4.68
CA TYR A 113 -21.49 -2.90 5.34
C TYR A 113 -20.99 -4.19 4.68
N GLU A 114 -21.89 -4.90 4.01
CA GLU A 114 -21.67 -6.27 3.58
C GLU A 114 -21.21 -6.35 2.12
N PRO A 115 -20.35 -7.32 1.78
CA PRO A 115 -20.01 -7.59 0.39
C PRO A 115 -21.25 -8.07 -0.37
N SER A 116 -21.36 -7.70 -1.65
CA SER A 116 -22.52 -8.06 -2.47
C SER A 116 -22.64 -9.56 -2.78
N GLY A 117 -21.54 -10.33 -2.66
CA GLY A 117 -21.47 -11.72 -3.11
C GLY A 117 -21.63 -11.91 -4.63
N ARG A 118 -21.58 -10.82 -5.40
CA ARG A 118 -21.80 -10.82 -6.87
C ARG A 118 -20.62 -10.23 -7.64
N LEU A 119 -20.64 -10.41 -8.96
CA LEU A 119 -19.62 -9.87 -9.86
C LEU A 119 -19.61 -8.33 -9.84
N PHE A 120 -18.43 -7.75 -10.02
CA PHE A 120 -18.15 -6.31 -9.90
C PHE A 120 -19.01 -5.41 -10.81
N ASN A 121 -19.44 -5.91 -11.98
CA ASN A 121 -20.19 -5.12 -12.98
C ASN A 121 -21.71 -5.30 -12.91
N GLU A 122 -22.24 -5.94 -11.87
CA GLU A 122 -23.68 -6.04 -11.68
C GLU A 122 -24.20 -4.81 -10.93
N ILE A 123 -25.11 -4.05 -11.55
CA ILE A 123 -25.84 -2.99 -10.85
C ILE A 123 -26.70 -3.66 -9.78
N CYS A 124 -26.30 -3.49 -8.52
CA CYS A 124 -27.00 -4.03 -7.37
C CYS A 124 -27.25 -2.92 -6.34
N LEU A 125 -28.46 -2.92 -5.81
CA LEU A 125 -28.78 -2.30 -4.53
C LEU A 125 -28.95 -3.42 -3.52
N ASN A 126 -28.43 -3.22 -2.32
CA ASN A 126 -28.71 -4.04 -1.14
C ASN A 126 -29.98 -3.54 -0.43
#